data_AF-A0AAE0ZE38-F1
#
_entry.id   AF-A0AAE0ZE38-F1
#
_cell.length_a   1.000
_cell.length_b   1.000
_cell.length_c   1.000
_cell.angle_alpha   90.00
_cell.angle_beta   90.00
_cell.angle_gamma   90.00
#
_symmetry.space_group_name_H-M   'P 1'
#
loop_
_entity.id
_entity.type
_entity.pdbx_description
1 polymer ?
#
loop_
_entity_poly.entity_id
_entity_poly.type
_entity_poly.pdbx_seq_one_letter_code
_entity_poly.pdbx_strand_id
1 'polypeptide(L)'
;MELLALSAVLAVMPAFSLGLHTHLVFDSDNLGPGSFFKECPLGEVVSKVYSEHDNDGEDRIPHIDCRPAPLGWNPETCSWTNGFENDWDKPLSYTCPTNWALAGVASLFSNNYDDRIFRFQCCEFKGLKTSECEMTDYLNDWEGVLDYTAPNGTVIAGWFSEHMDGYEDRRHKLLECLFSE
;
A
#
# COMPACT_ATOMS: atom_id res chain seq x y z
N MET A 1 18.61 -8.01 -69.51
CA MET A 1 19.58 -7.96 -68.40
C MET A 1 19.08 -6.86 -67.47
N GLU A 2 18.35 -7.30 -66.46
CA GLU A 2 17.70 -6.47 -65.45
C GLU A 2 18.73 -5.65 -64.67
N LEU A 3 18.42 -4.39 -64.37
CA LEU A 3 18.98 -3.72 -63.21
C LEU A 3 17.84 -2.99 -62.48
N LEU A 4 17.65 -3.39 -61.24
CA LEU A 4 16.57 -3.06 -60.33
C LEU A 4 16.57 -1.58 -59.92
N ALA A 5 15.40 -0.96 -59.92
CA ALA A 5 15.15 0.31 -59.26
C ALA A 5 15.01 0.08 -57.73
N LEU A 6 15.87 0.71 -56.93
CA LEU A 6 15.68 0.80 -55.48
C LEU A 6 14.80 2.03 -55.18
N SER A 7 13.52 1.81 -54.90
CA SER A 7 12.65 2.82 -54.31
C SER A 7 12.76 2.73 -52.79
N ALA A 8 13.26 3.78 -52.15
CA ALA A 8 13.28 3.91 -50.70
C ALA A 8 11.86 4.20 -50.20
N VAL A 9 11.23 3.22 -49.55
CA VAL A 9 9.96 3.43 -48.83
C VAL A 9 10.30 4.13 -47.51
N LEU A 10 10.02 5.43 -47.42
CA LEU A 10 10.09 6.18 -46.18
C LEU A 10 8.89 5.77 -45.32
N ALA A 11 9.10 4.86 -44.35
CA ALA A 11 8.09 4.50 -43.38
C ALA A 11 7.82 5.71 -42.47
N VAL A 12 6.67 6.35 -42.63
CA VAL A 12 6.15 7.32 -41.66
C VAL A 12 5.71 6.53 -40.44
N MET A 13 6.57 6.45 -39.42
CA MET A 13 6.18 5.97 -38.10
C MET A 13 5.10 6.92 -37.56
N PRO A 14 3.94 6.44 -37.10
CA PRO A 14 2.98 7.29 -36.43
C PRO A 14 3.65 7.82 -35.15
N ALA A 15 3.76 9.14 -35.05
CA ALA A 15 4.14 9.80 -33.81
C ALA A 15 3.10 9.40 -32.75
N PHE A 16 3.48 8.50 -31.85
CA PHE A 16 2.73 8.29 -30.62
C PHE A 16 2.77 9.63 -29.88
N SER A 17 1.64 10.32 -29.87
CA SER A 17 1.42 11.43 -28.95
C SER A 17 1.61 10.86 -27.55
N LEU A 18 2.73 11.20 -26.91
CA LEU A 18 2.93 11.00 -25.48
C LEU A 18 1.93 11.91 -24.77
N GLY A 19 0.69 11.44 -24.68
CA GLY A 19 -0.30 12.03 -23.80
C GLY A 19 0.25 11.92 -22.39
N LEU A 20 0.62 13.06 -21.80
CA LEU A 20 0.98 13.20 -20.40
C LEU A 20 -0.24 12.78 -19.56
N HIS A 21 -0.35 11.49 -19.28
CA HIS A 21 -1.20 11.02 -18.21
C HIS A 21 -0.49 11.44 -16.94
N THR A 22 -0.92 12.53 -16.32
CA THR A 22 -0.55 12.87 -14.95
C THR A 22 -1.24 11.86 -14.03
N HIS A 23 -0.78 10.61 -14.05
CA HIS A 23 -0.92 9.76 -12.88
C HIS A 23 -0.04 10.41 -11.84
N LEU A 24 -0.64 10.88 -10.75
CA LEU A 24 0.09 11.34 -9.57
C LEU A 24 0.79 10.10 -9.00
N VAL A 25 1.94 9.75 -9.55
CA VAL A 25 2.81 8.72 -8.98
C VAL A 25 3.28 9.29 -7.66
N PHE A 26 2.96 8.59 -6.58
CA PHE A 26 3.51 8.92 -5.28
C PHE A 26 5.02 8.74 -5.34
N ASP A 27 5.73 9.83 -5.13
CA ASP A 27 7.19 9.85 -5.13
C ASP A 27 7.69 9.54 -3.71
N SER A 28 8.08 8.29 -3.50
CA SER A 28 8.62 7.83 -2.22
C SER A 28 10.03 8.37 -1.93
N ASP A 29 10.75 8.84 -2.94
CA ASP A 29 12.11 9.37 -2.79
C ASP A 29 12.14 10.69 -1.99
N ASN A 30 10.99 11.34 -1.83
CA ASN A 30 10.83 12.63 -1.16
C ASN A 30 10.18 12.57 0.24
N LEU A 31 10.01 11.37 0.83
CA LEU A 31 9.37 11.23 2.14
C LEU A 31 10.20 11.76 3.31
N GLY A 32 11.51 11.95 3.13
CA GLY A 32 12.41 12.46 4.17
C GLY A 32 12.90 11.38 5.16
N PRO A 33 13.73 11.76 6.13
CA PRO A 33 14.28 10.83 7.12
C PRO A 33 13.16 10.24 8.02
N GLY A 34 13.33 9.02 8.50
CA GLY A 34 12.33 8.31 9.31
C GLY A 34 11.16 7.73 8.50
N SER A 35 11.17 7.90 7.17
CA SER A 35 10.16 7.32 6.31
C SER A 35 10.30 5.81 6.19
N PHE A 36 9.17 5.13 6.15
CA PHE A 36 9.04 3.76 5.67
C PHE A 36 8.28 3.76 4.34
N PHE A 37 8.72 2.93 3.40
CA PHE A 37 8.03 2.72 2.13
C PHE A 37 8.10 1.26 1.72
N LYS A 38 6.93 0.67 1.45
CA LYS A 38 6.78 -0.63 0.82
C LYS A 38 5.67 -0.57 -0.21
N GLU A 39 6.02 -0.88 -1.44
CA GLU A 39 5.07 -1.22 -2.50
C GLU A 39 5.21 -2.70 -2.83
N CYS A 40 4.07 -3.40 -2.95
CA CYS A 40 4.06 -4.79 -3.34
C CYS A 40 4.31 -4.92 -4.85
N PRO A 41 5.02 -5.97 -5.29
CA PRO A 41 5.13 -6.29 -6.71
C PRO A 41 3.76 -6.37 -7.40
N LEU A 42 3.74 -6.11 -8.71
CA LEU A 42 2.51 -6.21 -9.50
C LEU A 42 1.86 -7.60 -9.33
N GLY A 43 0.57 -7.63 -8.99
CA GLY A 43 -0.15 -8.88 -8.73
C GLY A 43 -0.10 -9.35 -7.27
N GLU A 44 0.67 -8.67 -6.41
CA GLU A 44 0.76 -8.96 -4.99
C GLU A 44 -0.02 -7.94 -4.14
N VAL A 45 -0.38 -8.37 -2.94
CA VAL A 45 -1.09 -7.60 -1.93
C VAL A 45 -0.35 -7.68 -0.60
N VAL A 46 -0.59 -6.69 0.27
CA VAL A 46 -0.09 -6.72 1.65
C VAL A 46 -0.64 -7.97 2.35
N SER A 47 0.25 -8.72 2.98
CA SER A 47 -0.05 -10.05 3.51
C SER A 47 0.41 -10.27 4.94
N LYS A 48 1.48 -9.58 5.34
CA LYS A 48 1.95 -9.52 6.72
C LYS A 48 2.13 -8.07 7.11
N VAL A 49 1.62 -7.74 8.28
CA VAL A 49 1.93 -6.52 8.99
C VAL A 49 2.69 -6.94 10.23
N TYR A 50 3.95 -6.52 10.32
CA TYR A 50 4.76 -6.63 11.52
C TYR A 50 5.17 -5.23 11.96
N SER A 51 5.19 -4.98 13.27
CA SER A 51 5.84 -3.78 13.81
C SER A 51 6.27 -3.97 15.25
N GLU A 52 7.35 -3.29 15.61
CA GLU A 52 7.89 -3.23 16.97
C GLU A 52 8.10 -1.79 17.39
N HIS A 53 8.00 -1.54 18.71
CA HIS A 53 8.21 -0.23 19.28
C HIS A 53 9.66 -0.11 19.79
N ASP A 54 10.37 0.91 19.33
CA ASP A 54 11.69 1.27 19.85
C ASP A 54 11.52 2.25 21.01
N ASN A 55 11.60 1.77 22.25
CA ASN A 55 11.40 2.58 23.45
C ASN A 55 12.47 3.67 23.68
N ASP A 56 13.60 3.65 22.97
CA ASP A 56 14.59 4.74 23.10
C ASP A 56 14.27 5.88 22.11
N GLY A 57 13.86 5.51 20.89
CA GLY A 57 13.48 6.45 19.83
C GLY A 57 12.00 6.84 19.80
N GLU A 58 11.18 6.16 20.61
CA GLU A 58 9.71 6.22 20.64
C GLU A 58 9.09 6.10 19.24
N ASP A 59 9.61 5.12 18.48
CA ASP A 59 9.21 4.88 17.09
C ASP A 59 8.68 3.45 16.91
N ARG A 60 7.44 3.31 16.41
CA ARG A 60 6.90 2.02 15.96
C ARG A 60 7.36 1.67 14.55
N ILE A 61 8.40 0.87 14.41
CA ILE A 61 9.05 0.52 13.14
C ILE A 61 8.21 -0.52 12.37
N PRO A 62 7.65 -0.18 11.18
CA PRO A 62 6.85 -1.12 10.39
C PRO A 62 7.70 -2.02 9.49
N HIS A 63 7.25 -3.27 9.32
CA HIS A 63 7.76 -4.24 8.35
C HIS A 63 6.59 -4.91 7.63
N ILE A 64 6.60 -4.87 6.30
CA ILE A 64 5.46 -5.29 5.48
C ILE A 64 5.91 -6.35 4.46
N ASP A 65 5.27 -7.51 4.51
CA ASP A 65 5.45 -8.55 3.49
C ASP A 65 4.26 -8.64 2.55
N CYS A 66 4.58 -8.97 1.31
CA CYS A 66 3.63 -9.12 0.23
C CYS A 66 3.47 -10.60 -0.13
N ARG A 67 2.31 -10.93 -0.69
CA ARG A 67 2.07 -12.23 -1.31
C ARG A 67 1.25 -12.05 -2.59
N PRO A 68 1.30 -13.00 -3.54
CA PRO A 68 0.39 -13.01 -4.69
C PRO A 68 -1.07 -12.89 -4.23
N ALA A 69 -1.86 -12.08 -4.94
CA ALA A 69 -3.30 -12.05 -4.73
C ALA A 69 -3.86 -13.50 -4.80
N PRO A 70 -4.92 -13.85 -4.05
CA PRO A 70 -5.38 -15.23 -3.87
C PRO A 70 -5.57 -16.07 -5.14
N LEU A 71 -5.77 -15.45 -6.31
CA LEU A 71 -5.88 -16.14 -7.60
C LEU A 71 -4.74 -15.87 -8.58
N GLY A 72 -3.71 -15.10 -8.20
CA GLY A 72 -2.56 -14.75 -9.05
C GLY A 72 -2.89 -13.81 -10.21
N TRP A 73 -3.97 -13.02 -10.09
CA TRP A 73 -4.38 -12.06 -11.11
C TRP A 73 -3.54 -10.78 -11.03
N ASN A 74 -3.35 -10.14 -12.18
CA ASN A 74 -2.79 -8.79 -12.21
C ASN A 74 -3.88 -7.76 -11.87
N PRO A 75 -3.55 -6.67 -11.16
CA PRO A 75 -4.50 -5.61 -10.92
C PRO A 75 -4.82 -4.86 -12.22
N GLU A 76 -6.05 -4.35 -12.36
CA GLU A 76 -6.42 -3.44 -13.44
C GLU A 76 -5.89 -2.03 -13.18
N THR A 77 -5.90 -1.63 -11.92
CA THR A 77 -5.47 -0.31 -11.49
C THR A 77 -4.97 -0.37 -10.05
N CYS A 78 -4.01 0.48 -9.74
CA CYS A 78 -3.52 0.73 -8.40
C CYS A 78 -3.40 2.23 -8.20
N SER A 79 -3.75 2.71 -7.02
CA SER A 79 -3.59 4.12 -6.67
C SER A 79 -3.13 4.24 -5.24
N TRP A 80 -2.13 5.09 -5.04
CA TRP A 80 -1.85 5.64 -3.73
C TRP A 80 -2.96 6.61 -3.35
N THR A 81 -3.25 6.72 -2.06
CA THR A 81 -4.11 7.80 -1.56
C THR A 81 -3.49 9.16 -1.86
N ASN A 82 -4.26 10.25 -1.83
CA ASN A 82 -3.76 11.56 -2.25
C ASN A 82 -2.78 12.20 -1.24
N GLY A 83 -2.81 11.76 0.02
CA GLY A 83 -1.96 12.25 1.09
C GLY A 83 -1.93 11.26 2.24
N PHE A 84 -1.40 11.68 3.39
CA PHE A 84 -1.48 10.87 4.60
C PHE A 84 -2.93 10.79 5.10
N GLU A 85 -3.32 9.61 5.57
CA GLU A 85 -4.69 9.28 6.00
C GLU A 85 -4.93 9.56 7.49
N ASN A 86 -3.93 10.12 8.17
CA ASN A 86 -4.04 10.63 9.53
C ASN A 86 -3.04 11.77 9.77
N ASP A 87 -3.32 12.55 10.81
CA ASP A 87 -2.38 13.48 11.42
C ASP A 87 -1.65 12.81 12.60
N TRP A 88 -0.57 13.45 13.07
CA TRP A 88 0.14 13.05 14.29
C TRP A 88 -0.78 13.10 15.53
N ASP A 89 -0.60 12.15 16.44
CA ASP A 89 -1.37 11.96 17.68
C ASP A 89 -2.88 11.82 17.41
N LYS A 90 -3.24 11.47 16.16
CA LYS A 90 -4.62 11.25 15.74
C LYS A 90 -4.82 9.81 15.28
N PRO A 91 -6.03 9.27 15.49
CA PRO A 91 -6.37 7.95 15.01
C PRO A 91 -6.18 7.85 13.49
N LEU A 92 -5.71 6.69 13.06
CA LEU A 92 -5.79 6.27 11.68
C LEU A 92 -7.09 5.50 11.47
N SER A 93 -7.83 5.83 10.41
CA SER A 93 -9.05 5.12 10.02
C SER A 93 -9.19 5.10 8.51
N TYR A 94 -8.57 4.11 7.86
CA TYR A 94 -8.57 4.01 6.40
C TYR A 94 -9.08 2.66 5.89
N THR A 95 -9.90 2.73 4.85
CA THR A 95 -10.37 1.56 4.09
C THR A 95 -10.19 1.83 2.60
N CYS A 96 -9.68 0.85 1.87
CA CYS A 96 -9.65 0.88 0.41
C CYS A 96 -11.06 1.01 -0.18
N PRO A 97 -11.19 1.48 -1.44
CA PRO A 97 -12.46 1.39 -2.15
C PRO A 97 -13.02 -0.04 -2.17
N THR A 98 -14.33 -0.17 -2.34
CA THR A 98 -15.00 -1.48 -2.41
C THR A 98 -14.34 -2.36 -3.48
N ASN A 99 -14.09 -3.64 -3.14
CA ASN A 99 -13.39 -4.63 -3.98
C ASN A 99 -11.90 -4.40 -4.21
N TRP A 100 -11.28 -3.45 -3.50
CA TRP A 100 -9.84 -3.21 -3.58
C TRP A 100 -9.13 -3.77 -2.34
N ALA A 101 -7.85 -4.10 -2.51
CA ALA A 101 -6.99 -4.59 -1.45
C ALA A 101 -5.78 -3.66 -1.25
N LEU A 102 -5.24 -3.60 -0.03
CA LEU A 102 -3.97 -2.93 0.23
C LEU A 102 -2.83 -3.62 -0.54
N ALA A 103 -2.04 -2.83 -1.24
CA ALA A 103 -0.88 -3.28 -2.01
C ALA A 103 0.38 -2.44 -1.74
N GLY A 104 0.28 -1.45 -0.86
CA GLY A 104 1.42 -0.63 -0.49
C GLY A 104 1.14 0.19 0.76
N VAL A 105 2.21 0.48 1.49
CA VAL A 105 2.21 1.21 2.75
C VAL A 105 3.39 2.16 2.73
N ALA A 106 3.12 3.42 3.02
CA ALA A 106 4.15 4.40 3.32
C ALA A 106 3.82 5.04 4.66
N SER A 107 4.85 5.36 5.42
CA SER A 107 4.70 6.01 6.71
C SER A 107 5.83 6.99 6.92
N LEU A 108 5.55 8.07 7.63
CA LEU A 108 6.54 9.03 8.08
C LEU A 108 6.51 9.07 9.60
N PHE A 109 7.68 9.05 10.23
CA PHE A 109 7.86 9.23 11.66
C PHE A 109 8.25 10.68 11.98
N SER A 110 7.85 11.18 13.15
CA SER A 110 8.25 12.51 13.63
C SER A 110 8.71 12.49 15.09
N ASN A 111 10.00 12.79 15.33
CA ASN A 111 10.56 12.97 16.68
C ASN A 111 9.93 14.11 17.51
N ASN A 112 9.08 14.97 16.92
CA ASN A 112 8.39 16.01 17.69
C ASN A 112 7.08 15.50 18.31
N TYR A 113 6.56 14.41 17.76
CA TYR A 113 5.28 13.81 18.13
C TYR A 113 5.46 12.38 18.64
N ASP A 114 6.65 11.79 18.41
CA ASP A 114 6.95 10.40 18.70
C ASP A 114 5.86 9.47 18.16
N ASP A 115 5.54 9.72 16.88
CA ASP A 115 4.37 9.15 16.24
C ASP A 115 4.59 8.95 14.74
N ARG A 116 3.69 8.19 14.10
CA ARG A 116 3.64 7.87 12.67
C ARG A 116 2.35 8.32 11.98
N ILE A 117 2.49 8.93 10.81
CA ILE A 117 1.40 9.11 9.83
C ILE A 117 1.54 8.11 8.70
N PHE A 118 0.41 7.71 8.09
CA PHE A 118 0.34 6.61 7.14
C PHE A 118 -0.31 7.00 5.82
N ARG A 119 0.16 6.40 4.74
CA ARG A 119 -0.37 6.52 3.38
C ARG A 119 -0.45 5.12 2.79
N PHE A 120 -1.44 4.87 1.95
CA PHE A 120 -1.72 3.52 1.44
C PHE A 120 -1.82 3.48 -0.07
N GLN A 121 -1.43 2.37 -0.65
CA GLN A 121 -1.76 2.00 -2.01
C GLN A 121 -2.85 0.94 -1.97
N CYS A 122 -3.90 1.13 -2.76
CA CYS A 122 -4.92 0.12 -2.99
C CYS A 122 -4.88 -0.30 -4.46
N CYS A 123 -5.16 -1.57 -4.74
CA CYS A 123 -5.28 -2.11 -6.08
C CYS A 123 -6.64 -2.78 -6.30
N GLU A 124 -7.19 -2.60 -7.49
CA GLU A 124 -8.36 -3.31 -8.01
C GLU A 124 -7.91 -4.50 -8.86
N PHE A 125 -8.51 -5.66 -8.64
CA PHE A 125 -8.25 -6.85 -9.44
C PHE A 125 -9.53 -7.22 -10.19
N LYS A 126 -9.45 -7.28 -11.53
CA LYS A 126 -10.62 -7.60 -12.36
C LYS A 126 -11.27 -8.88 -11.88
N GLY A 127 -12.58 -8.86 -11.73
CA GLY A 127 -13.34 -10.06 -11.41
C GLY A 127 -13.29 -10.44 -9.93
N LEU A 128 -12.33 -9.97 -9.15
CA LEU A 128 -12.28 -10.22 -7.71
C LEU A 128 -13.11 -9.19 -6.93
N LYS A 129 -13.76 -9.66 -5.87
CA LYS A 129 -14.61 -8.86 -4.98
C LYS A 129 -14.26 -9.14 -3.54
N THR A 130 -14.34 -8.09 -2.72
CA THR A 130 -14.26 -8.24 -1.28
C THR A 130 -15.63 -8.66 -0.74
N SER A 131 -15.64 -9.62 0.16
CA SER A 131 -16.85 -10.09 0.85
C SER A 131 -16.49 -10.53 2.27
N GLU A 132 -17.50 -10.75 3.11
CA GLU A 132 -17.33 -11.25 4.48
C GLU A 132 -16.23 -10.47 5.24
N CYS A 133 -16.31 -9.13 5.17
CA CYS A 133 -15.29 -8.27 5.76
C CYS A 133 -15.48 -8.16 7.27
N GLU A 134 -14.42 -8.45 8.02
CA GLU A 134 -14.40 -8.41 9.47
C GLU A 134 -13.24 -7.55 9.99
N MET A 135 -13.55 -6.72 10.97
CA MET A 135 -12.54 -5.97 11.70
C MET A 135 -11.90 -6.89 12.75
N THR A 136 -10.57 -6.92 12.78
CA THR A 136 -9.86 -7.57 13.88
C THR A 136 -10.08 -6.80 15.19
N ASP A 137 -9.84 -7.47 16.32
CA ASP A 137 -9.48 -6.78 17.56
C ASP A 137 -8.11 -6.08 17.43
N TYR A 138 -7.67 -5.37 18.48
CA TYR A 138 -6.32 -4.81 18.48
C TYR A 138 -5.31 -5.96 18.38
N LEU A 139 -4.43 -5.86 17.38
CA LEU A 139 -3.45 -6.88 17.03
C LEU A 139 -2.16 -6.78 17.87
N ASN A 140 -2.04 -5.69 18.64
CA ASN A 140 -0.98 -5.48 19.62
C ASN A 140 -1.50 -4.66 20.80
N ASP A 141 -0.85 -4.84 21.95
CA ASP A 141 -0.91 -3.89 23.07
C ASP A 141 0.11 -2.76 22.85
N TRP A 142 0.05 -1.72 23.69
CA TRP A 142 1.06 -0.67 23.76
C TRP A 142 2.44 -1.26 24.06
N GLU A 143 3.48 -0.73 23.42
CA GLU A 143 4.87 -1.23 23.41
C GLU A 143 4.99 -2.69 22.90
N GLY A 144 3.87 -3.32 22.55
CA GLY A 144 3.78 -4.70 22.15
C GLY A 144 4.13 -4.90 20.68
N VAL A 145 4.69 -6.07 20.38
CA VAL A 145 4.90 -6.49 18.99
C VAL A 145 3.57 -6.72 18.31
N LEU A 146 3.43 -6.17 17.12
CA LEU A 146 2.40 -6.57 16.17
C LEU A 146 3.02 -7.58 15.21
N ASP A 147 2.44 -8.78 15.12
CA ASP A 147 2.79 -9.79 14.11
C ASP A 147 1.51 -10.45 13.61
N TYR A 148 0.99 -9.96 12.49
CA TYR A 148 -0.21 -10.46 11.87
C TYR A 148 0.03 -10.86 10.42
N THR A 149 -0.38 -12.07 10.07
CA THR A 149 -0.39 -12.58 8.69
C THR A 149 -1.81 -12.92 8.29
N ALA A 150 -2.30 -12.31 7.20
CA ALA A 150 -3.63 -12.59 6.68
C ALA A 150 -3.73 -14.05 6.24
N PRO A 151 -4.79 -14.82 6.60
CA PRO A 151 -4.98 -16.19 6.14
C PRO A 151 -5.08 -16.31 4.61
N ASN A 152 -4.86 -17.49 4.05
CA ASN A 152 -5.02 -17.68 2.61
C ASN A 152 -6.49 -17.46 2.18
N GLY A 153 -6.69 -16.80 1.05
CA GLY A 153 -8.03 -16.47 0.53
C GLY A 153 -8.60 -15.14 1.04
N THR A 154 -7.94 -14.49 2.00
CA THR A 154 -8.30 -13.15 2.46
C THR A 154 -7.33 -12.09 1.93
N VAL A 155 -7.76 -10.83 2.05
CA VAL A 155 -6.94 -9.64 1.83
C VAL A 155 -7.16 -8.64 2.95
N ILE A 156 -6.16 -7.80 3.19
CA ILE A 156 -6.31 -6.64 4.05
C ILE A 156 -6.88 -5.51 3.20
N ALA A 157 -8.08 -5.05 3.54
CA ALA A 157 -8.80 -3.99 2.82
C ALA A 157 -8.83 -2.67 3.60
N GLY A 158 -8.34 -2.63 4.84
CA GLY A 158 -8.28 -1.42 5.65
C GLY A 158 -7.34 -1.54 6.83
N TRP A 159 -6.90 -0.39 7.34
CA TRP A 159 -5.98 -0.28 8.47
C TRP A 159 -6.42 0.86 9.40
N PHE A 160 -6.52 0.54 10.68
CA PHE A 160 -6.95 1.42 11.74
C PHE A 160 -5.92 1.42 12.86
N SER A 161 -5.72 2.56 13.50
CA SER A 161 -4.87 2.63 14.69
C SER A 161 -5.26 3.78 15.59
N GLU A 162 -4.86 3.68 16.84
CA GLU A 162 -4.89 4.79 17.78
C GLU A 162 -3.51 4.97 18.41
N HIS A 163 -3.20 6.22 18.74
CA HIS A 163 -1.99 6.63 19.43
C HIS A 163 -2.34 7.02 20.87
N MET A 164 -1.37 6.85 21.78
CA MET A 164 -1.52 7.28 23.17
C MET A 164 -0.22 7.90 23.69
N ASP A 165 -0.24 9.21 23.95
CA ASP A 165 0.89 10.02 24.43
C ASP A 165 1.60 9.43 25.66
N GLY A 166 0.88 8.71 26.53
CA GLY A 166 1.49 8.09 27.72
C GLY A 166 2.50 6.98 27.40
N TYR A 167 2.43 6.41 26.19
CA TYR A 167 3.33 5.39 25.66
C TYR A 167 4.10 5.88 24.43
N GLU A 168 3.69 7.00 23.82
CA GLU A 168 4.12 7.45 22.49
C GLU A 168 4.09 6.34 21.43
N ASP A 169 3.05 5.51 21.50
CA ASP A 169 2.93 4.31 20.70
C ASP A 169 1.57 4.19 20.02
N ARG A 170 1.50 3.35 18.99
CA ARG A 170 0.27 2.95 18.30
C ARG A 170 -0.09 1.48 18.50
N ARG A 171 -1.39 1.23 18.67
CA ARG A 171 -1.98 -0.10 18.49
C ARG A 171 -2.91 -0.16 17.30
N HIS A 172 -2.90 -1.29 16.61
CA HIS A 172 -3.49 -1.38 15.28
C HIS A 172 -4.60 -2.44 15.19
N LYS A 173 -5.54 -2.20 14.27
CA LYS A 173 -6.53 -3.15 13.79
C LYS A 173 -6.52 -3.18 12.26
N LEU A 174 -6.94 -4.28 11.68
CA LEU A 174 -7.06 -4.44 10.24
C LEU A 174 -8.49 -4.80 9.87
N LEU A 175 -8.93 -4.35 8.69
CA LEU A 175 -10.12 -4.89 8.04
C LEU A 175 -9.68 -6.00 7.11
N GLU A 176 -10.05 -7.22 7.45
CA GLU A 176 -9.82 -8.39 6.62
C GLU A 176 -11.09 -8.71 5.82
N CYS A 177 -10.95 -9.11 4.56
CA CYS A 177 -12.07 -9.56 3.73
C CYS A 177 -11.69 -10.84 3.00
N LEU A 178 -12.66 -11.73 2.75
CA LEU A 178 -12.53 -12.73 1.70
C LEU A 178 -12.38 -12.05 0.34
N PHE A 179 -11.57 -12.63 -0.54
CA PHE A 179 -11.32 -12.08 -1.88
C PHE A 179 -11.47 -13.16 -2.95
N SER A 180 -12.56 -13.07 -3.72
CA SER A 180 -13.00 -14.13 -4.63
C SER A 180 -13.73 -13.56 -5.85
N GLU A 181 -13.95 -14.38 -6.88
CA GLU A 181 -14.68 -14.00 -8.11
C GLU A 181 -16.18 -13.69 -7.90
#